data_AF-A0A060S7V7-F1
#
_entry.id   AF-A0A060S7V7-F1
#
_cell.length_a   1.000
_cell.length_b   1.000
_cell.length_c   1.000
_cell.angle_alpha   90.00
_cell.angle_beta   90.00
_cell.angle_gamma   90.00
#
_symmetry.space_group_name_H-M   'P 1'
#
loop_
_entity.id
_entity.type
_entity.pdbx_description
1 polymer ?
#
loop_
_entity_poly.entity_id
_entity_poly.type
_entity_poly.pdbx_seq_one_letter_code
_entity_poly.pdbx_strand_id
1 'polypeptide(L)'
;MSNVYEPEGEGLSYLSHARYGKDKVRVFRVVRDGAWHSIVEYNVTALVEGDIEVSYTEADNSVVVATDSIKNITYCASRART
;
A
#
# COMPACT_ATOMS: atom_id res chain seq x y z
N MET A 1 -17.90 17.51 -4.44
CA MET A 1 -17.22 18.65 -5.09
C MET A 1 -15.73 18.44 -4.89
N SER A 2 -15.09 17.72 -5.81
CA SER A 2 -13.64 17.57 -5.89
C SER A 2 -13.15 18.60 -6.90
N ASN A 3 -12.32 19.54 -6.47
CA ASN A 3 -11.69 20.53 -7.35
C ASN A 3 -10.80 19.78 -8.35
N VAL A 4 -11.20 19.79 -9.62
CA VAL A 4 -10.33 19.41 -10.74
C VAL A 4 -9.57 20.68 -11.11
N TYR A 5 -8.27 20.69 -10.86
CA TYR A 5 -7.37 21.75 -11.30
C TYR A 5 -7.18 21.59 -12.82
N GLU A 6 -7.72 22.51 -13.61
CA GLU A 6 -7.49 22.57 -15.07
C GLU A 6 -6.36 23.58 -15.34
N PRO A 7 -5.15 23.14 -15.75
CA PRO A 7 -4.08 24.07 -16.10
C PRO A 7 -4.29 24.61 -17.52
N GLU A 8 -4.48 25.93 -17.61
CA GLU A 8 -4.41 26.71 -18.84
C GLU A 8 -2.93 26.81 -19.29
N GLY A 9 -2.47 25.90 -20.15
CA GLY A 9 -1.12 25.97 -20.73
C GLY A 9 -0.68 24.67 -21.40
N GLU A 10 -0.36 24.77 -22.70
CA GLU A 10 0.22 23.76 -23.59
C GLU A 10 0.69 22.43 -22.97
N GLY A 11 -0.08 21.36 -23.18
CA GLY A 11 0.42 19.99 -23.39
C GLY A 11 1.36 19.37 -22.35
N LEU A 12 1.34 19.79 -21.08
CA LEU A 12 2.16 19.19 -20.03
C LEU A 12 1.43 17.99 -19.40
N SER A 13 2.05 16.81 -19.46
CA SER A 13 1.52 15.59 -18.82
C SER A 13 1.59 15.71 -17.30
N TYR A 14 0.47 15.53 -16.60
CA TYR A 14 0.39 15.53 -15.14
C TYR A 14 -0.01 14.15 -14.59
N LEU A 15 0.37 13.85 -13.35
CA LEU A 15 0.06 12.58 -12.71
C LEU A 15 -1.39 12.58 -12.20
N SER A 16 -2.32 12.01 -12.97
CA SER A 16 -3.75 12.00 -12.62
C SER A 16 -4.08 11.10 -11.42
N HIS A 17 -3.53 9.88 -11.40
CA HIS A 17 -3.71 8.94 -10.30
C HIS A 17 -2.53 7.96 -10.25
N ALA A 18 -2.05 7.69 -9.04
CA ALA A 18 -1.05 6.67 -8.82
C ALA A 18 -1.35 5.85 -7.55
N ARG A 19 -1.34 4.53 -7.72
CA ARG A 19 -1.45 3.55 -6.65
C ARG A 19 -0.25 2.63 -6.74
N TYR A 20 0.42 2.44 -5.61
CA TYR A 20 1.60 1.60 -5.54
C TYR A 20 1.55 0.77 -4.27
N GLY A 21 2.34 -0.30 -4.20
CA GLY A 21 2.40 -1.10 -3.00
C GLY A 21 3.02 -2.47 -3.22
N LYS A 22 2.51 -3.46 -2.47
CA LYS A 22 3.00 -4.84 -2.51
C LYS A 22 1.86 -5.80 -2.79
N ASP A 23 2.07 -6.65 -3.78
CA ASP A 23 1.18 -7.75 -4.12
C ASP A 23 1.76 -9.11 -3.68
N LYS A 24 0.89 -10.12 -3.55
CA LYS A 24 1.22 -11.52 -3.23
C LYS A 24 1.98 -11.69 -1.91
N VAL A 25 1.62 -10.92 -0.88
CA VAL A 25 2.14 -11.14 0.48
C VAL A 25 1.40 -12.33 1.10
N ARG A 26 2.04 -13.50 1.12
CA ARG A 26 1.50 -14.71 1.75
C ARG A 26 1.70 -14.68 3.26
N VAL A 27 0.60 -14.76 3.99
CA VAL A 27 0.61 -14.82 5.45
C VAL A 27 0.02 -16.13 5.92
N PHE A 28 0.81 -16.89 6.66
CA PHE A 28 0.38 -18.11 7.32
C PHE A 28 0.20 -17.83 8.82
N ARG A 29 -1.02 -18.02 9.33
CA ARG A 29 -1.36 -17.81 10.74
C ARG A 29 -1.92 -19.08 11.35
N VAL A 30 -1.39 -19.45 12.51
CA VAL A 30 -1.95 -20.49 13.37
C VAL A 30 -2.68 -19.82 14.52
N VAL A 31 -4.00 -19.99 14.57
CA VAL A 31 -4.83 -19.57 15.69
C VAL A 31 -4.90 -20.75 16.66
N ARG A 32 -4.41 -20.56 17.88
CA ARG A 32 -4.39 -21.60 18.90
C ARG A 32 -5.49 -21.31 19.93
N ASP A 33 -6.41 -22.25 20.08
CA ASP A 33 -7.50 -22.21 21.06
C ASP A 33 -7.50 -23.50 21.89
N GLY A 34 -6.81 -23.45 23.03
CA GLY A 34 -6.61 -24.61 23.90
C GLY A 34 -5.92 -25.77 23.17
N ALA A 35 -6.63 -26.90 23.07
CA ALA A 35 -6.13 -28.10 22.39
C ALA A 35 -6.33 -28.06 20.86
N TRP A 36 -7.08 -27.09 20.34
CA TRP A 36 -7.43 -26.98 18.92
C TRP A 36 -6.61 -25.89 18.24
N HIS A 37 -6.03 -26.21 17.09
CA HIS A 37 -5.30 -25.26 16.25
C HIS A 37 -6.03 -25.07 14.93
N SER A 38 -6.42 -23.84 14.61
CA SER A 38 -6.94 -23.47 13.30
C SER A 38 -5.82 -22.85 12.46
N ILE A 39 -5.70 -23.31 11.23
CA ILE A 39 -4.70 -22.81 10.28
C ILE A 39 -5.43 -21.93 9.28
N VAL A 40 -4.92 -20.72 9.07
CA VAL A 40 -5.42 -19.81 8.04
C VAL A 40 -4.27 -19.29 7.21
N GLU A 41 -4.47 -19.30 5.89
CA GLU A 41 -3.54 -18.72 4.93
C GLU A 41 -4.23 -17.57 4.20
N TYR A 42 -3.57 -16.42 4.12
CA TYR A 42 -4.04 -15.25 3.40
C TYR A 42 -3.08 -14.89 2.26
N ASN A 43 -3.63 -14.54 1.11
CA ASN A 43 -2.91 -13.85 0.04
C ASN A 43 -3.31 -12.37 0.10
N VAL A 44 -2.40 -11.52 0.55
CA VAL A 44 -2.68 -10.10 0.80
C VAL A 44 -2.06 -9.23 -0.28
N THR A 45 -2.87 -8.30 -0.79
CA THR A 45 -2.45 -7.20 -1.66
C THR A 45 -2.69 -5.90 -0.90
N ALA A 46 -1.65 -5.08 -0.74
CA ALA A 46 -1.72 -3.81 -0.05
C ALA A 46 -1.26 -2.70 -1.00
N LEU A 47 -2.16 -1.76 -1.28
CA LEU A 47 -1.94 -0.61 -2.13
C LEU A 47 -2.12 0.66 -1.30
N VAL A 48 -1.27 1.65 -1.57
CA VAL A 48 -1.32 2.98 -0.97
C VAL A 48 -1.50 4.02 -2.07
N GLU A 49 -2.25 5.06 -1.73
CA GLU A 49 -2.49 6.24 -2.55
C GLU A 49 -2.22 7.49 -1.70
N GLY A 50 -1.83 8.57 -2.34
CA GLY A 50 -1.47 9.81 -1.67
C GLY A 50 -0.82 10.80 -2.62
N ASP A 51 -0.31 11.88 -2.05
CA ASP A 51 0.44 12.90 -2.79
C ASP A 51 1.85 12.39 -3.10
N ILE A 52 1.97 11.68 -4.21
CA ILE A 52 3.23 11.04 -4.66
C ILE A 52 3.75 11.65 -5.95
N GLU A 53 3.17 12.75 -6.43
CA GLU A 53 3.56 13.40 -7.69
C GLU A 53 5.05 13.76 -7.71
N VAL A 54 5.55 14.36 -6.63
CA VAL A 54 6.97 14.71 -6.43
C VAL A 54 7.95 13.54 -6.59
N SER A 55 7.53 12.31 -6.28
CA SER A 55 8.37 11.12 -6.52
C SER A 55 8.49 10.79 -8.00
N TYR A 56 7.44 11.03 -8.80
CA TYR A 56 7.43 10.76 -10.23
C TYR A 56 7.98 11.92 -11.08
N THR A 57 7.88 13.16 -10.59
CA THR A 57 8.31 14.37 -11.31
C THR A 57 9.72 14.82 -10.92
N GLU A 58 10.06 14.79 -9.63
CA GLU A 58 11.31 15.33 -9.07
C GLU A 58 12.25 14.25 -8.52
N ALA A 59 11.83 12.99 -8.56
CA ALA A 59 12.55 11.84 -7.97
C ALA A 59 12.79 11.97 -6.45
N ASP A 60 12.01 12.78 -5.73
CA ASP A 60 12.02 12.82 -4.27
C ASP A 60 11.14 11.71 -3.69
N ASN A 61 11.78 10.73 -3.05
CA ASN A 61 11.11 9.59 -2.43
C ASN A 61 10.74 9.82 -0.96
N SER A 62 10.87 11.05 -0.43
CA SER A 62 10.53 11.39 0.95
C SER A 62 9.08 11.05 1.32
N VAL A 63 8.17 11.14 0.35
CA VAL A 63 6.74 10.82 0.49
C VAL A 63 6.41 9.34 0.20
N VAL A 64 7.40 8.55 -0.23
CA VAL A 64 7.20 7.16 -0.66
C VAL A 64 7.43 6.19 0.50
N VAL A 65 6.42 5.37 0.77
CA VAL A 65 6.54 4.23 1.69
C VAL A 65 7.17 3.07 0.95
N ALA A 66 8.34 2.61 1.42
CA ALA A 66 9.03 1.50 0.78
C ALA A 66 8.16 0.21 0.77
N THR A 67 8.16 -0.52 -0.34
CA THR A 67 7.28 -1.70 -0.50
C THR A 67 7.61 -2.83 0.48
N ASP A 68 8.84 -2.89 1.01
CA ASP A 68 9.21 -3.79 2.09
C ASP A 68 8.53 -3.41 3.42
N SER A 69 8.33 -2.12 3.68
CA SER A 69 7.65 -1.64 4.88
C SER A 69 6.18 -2.02 4.84
N ILE A 70 5.54 -1.96 3.67
CA ILE A 70 4.16 -2.44 3.46
C ILE A 70 4.04 -3.95 3.77
N LYS A 71 5.01 -4.76 3.31
CA LYS A 71 5.08 -6.20 3.64
C LYS A 71 5.25 -6.42 5.15
N ASN A 72 6.13 -5.67 5.79
CA ASN A 72 6.39 -5.79 7.23
C ASN A 72 5.15 -5.39 8.05
N ILE A 73 4.48 -4.30 7.68
CA ILE A 73 3.21 -3.86 8.29
C ILE A 73 2.13 -4.92 8.12
N THR A 74 2.02 -5.53 6.94
CA THR A 74 1.08 -6.64 6.69
C THR A 74 1.31 -7.80 7.66
N TYR A 75 2.58 -8.14 7.92
CA TYR A 75 2.91 -9.18 8.90
C TYR A 75 2.55 -8.75 10.34
N CYS A 76 2.86 -7.50 10.72
CA CYS A 76 2.49 -6.95 12.03
C CYS A 76 0.97 -6.95 12.23
N ALA A 77 0.19 -6.51 11.23
CA ALA A 77 -1.27 -6.49 11.26
C ALA A 77 -1.85 -7.90 11.42
N SER A 78 -1.27 -8.90 10.75
CA SER A 78 -1.73 -10.29 10.88
C SER A 78 -1.53 -10.89 12.28
N ARG A 79 -0.55 -10.36 13.04
CA ARG A 79 -0.24 -10.77 14.40
C ARG A 79 -1.06 -10.02 15.45
N ALA A 80 -1.50 -8.79 15.15
CA ALA A 80 -2.35 -8.04 16.04
C ALA A 80 -3.64 -8.85 16.28
N ARG A 81 -3.91 -9.22 17.54
CA ARG A 81 -5.12 -9.93 17.94
C ARG A 81 -6.31 -8.97 17.76
N THR A 82 -6.98 -9.05 16.61
CA THR A 82 -8.40 -8.73 16.46
C THR A 82 -9.16 -10.03 16.38
#